data_AF-A0A2I1GSC6-F1
#
_entry.id   AF-A0A2I1GSC6-F1
#
_cell.length_a   1.000
_cell.length_b   1.000
_cell.length_c   1.000
_cell.angle_alpha   90.00
_cell.angle_beta   90.00
_cell.angle_gamma   90.00
#
_symmetry.space_group_name_H-M   'P 1'
#
loop_
_entity.id
_entity.type
_entity.pdbx_description
1 polymer ?
#
loop_
_entity_poly.entity_id
_entity_poly.type
_entity_poly.pdbx_seq_one_letter_code
_entity_poly.pdbx_strand_id
1 'polypeptide(L)'
;MDIELFPFIDRNFIPNNGHNGIICPAKLQKTALALIERHFNMYPLIPVDKNGLFLNPDEIWKISVKEIYQFCIEHNNPRLWYYLYFSWYSKDRWNLWARSCRQSIPYAKTNLLIEAHWKVVKHDYLYRFNRPRLDYVIYVLCEKVLPDQEIRYNQLVANRINPHWWEEFKREW
;
A
#
# COMPACT_ATOMS: atom_id res chain seq x y z
N MET A 1 12.14 -20.03 0.31
CA MET A 1 12.94 -18.92 -0.22
C MET A 1 13.45 -19.39 -1.55
N ASP A 2 13.20 -18.64 -2.62
CA ASP A 2 13.52 -19.07 -3.98
C ASP A 2 15.00 -18.81 -4.27
N ILE A 3 15.86 -19.59 -3.62
CA ILE A 3 17.31 -19.38 -3.60
C ILE A 3 17.92 -19.46 -5.00
N GLU A 4 17.31 -20.22 -5.91
CA GLU A 4 17.75 -20.32 -7.31
C GLU A 4 17.59 -19.00 -8.08
N LEU A 5 16.59 -18.18 -7.74
CA LEU A 5 16.36 -16.87 -8.36
C LEU A 5 17.31 -15.79 -7.82
N PHE A 6 17.95 -16.05 -6.69
CA PHE A 6 18.73 -15.07 -5.94
C PHE A 6 20.08 -15.66 -5.49
N PRO A 7 21.02 -15.83 -6.42
CA PRO A 7 22.32 -16.46 -6.13
C PRO A 7 23.20 -15.64 -5.16
N PHE A 8 22.85 -14.38 -4.91
CA PHE A 8 23.54 -13.51 -3.95
C PHE A 8 23.15 -13.78 -2.48
N ILE A 9 22.13 -14.60 -2.23
CA ILE A 9 21.71 -14.95 -0.87
C ILE A 9 22.67 -15.99 -0.31
N ASP A 10 23.35 -15.63 0.77
CA ASP A 10 24.17 -16.54 1.56
C ASP A 10 23.26 -17.48 2.36
N ARG A 11 23.43 -18.79 2.14
CA ARG A 11 22.67 -19.84 2.81
C ARG A 11 22.98 -19.92 4.30
N ASN A 12 24.11 -19.39 4.74
CA ASN A 12 24.52 -19.36 6.14
C ASN A 12 23.95 -18.15 6.89
N PHE A 13 23.33 -17.20 6.19
CA PHE A 13 22.72 -16.02 6.80
C PHE A 13 21.32 -16.32 7.36
N ILE A 14 21.28 -17.18 8.37
CA ILE A 14 20.05 -17.66 9.02
C ILE A 14 19.93 -17.12 10.46
N PRO A 15 18.70 -16.88 10.94
CA PRO A 15 18.48 -16.41 12.30
C PRO A 15 18.85 -17.48 13.34
N ASN A 16 19.58 -17.10 14.39
CA ASN A 16 19.85 -17.96 15.54
C ASN A 16 18.60 -18.10 16.43
N ASN A 17 18.32 -19.33 16.89
CA ASN A 17 17.15 -19.65 17.73
C ASN A 17 17.18 -19.04 19.15
N GLY A 18 18.28 -18.39 19.56
CA GLY A 18 18.56 -18.00 20.94
C GLY A 18 18.16 -16.58 21.38
N HIS A 19 17.50 -15.76 20.55
CA HIS A 19 17.28 -14.33 20.88
C HIS A 19 15.82 -13.94 21.17
N ASN A 20 15.62 -13.24 22.29
CA ASN A 20 14.38 -12.63 22.73
C ASN A 20 13.86 -11.57 21.75
N GLY A 21 12.72 -11.86 21.11
CA GLY A 21 11.67 -10.92 20.66
C GLY A 21 11.96 -9.83 19.61
N ILE A 22 13.15 -9.24 19.57
CA ILE A 22 13.41 -8.03 18.77
C ILE A 22 13.83 -8.42 17.36
N ILE A 23 12.99 -8.07 16.38
CA ILE A 23 13.24 -8.30 14.95
C ILE A 23 14.10 -7.19 14.35
N CYS A 24 13.78 -5.92 14.65
CA CYS A 24 14.50 -4.76 14.13
C CYS A 24 14.88 -3.80 15.28
N PRO A 25 16.17 -3.53 15.51
CA PRO A 25 16.63 -2.52 16.45
C PRO A 25 16.04 -1.14 16.13
N ALA A 26 15.65 -0.37 17.15
CA ALA A 26 15.01 0.94 16.98
C ALA A 26 15.79 1.90 16.05
N LYS A 27 17.14 1.84 16.11
CA LYS A 27 18.03 2.65 15.27
C LYS A 27 17.87 2.38 13.77
N LEU A 28 17.49 1.15 13.39
CA LEU A 28 17.38 0.71 11.99
C LEU A 28 15.96 0.84 11.44
N GLN A 29 14.95 0.93 12.30
CA GLN A 29 13.54 0.92 11.89
C GLN A 29 13.22 2.01 10.87
N LYS A 30 13.66 3.26 11.11
CA LYS A 30 13.36 4.37 10.21
C LYS A 30 13.96 4.16 8.82
N THR A 31 15.20 3.70 8.75
CA THR A 31 15.90 3.44 7.47
C THR A 31 15.30 2.25 6.74
N ALA A 32 14.98 1.17 7.47
CA ALA A 32 14.33 0.00 6.90
C ALA A 32 12.94 0.33 6.34
N LEU A 33 12.15 1.12 7.08
CA LEU A 33 10.83 1.57 6.62
C LEU A 33 10.93 2.45 5.37
N ALA A 34 11.91 3.36 5.30
CA ALA A 34 12.12 4.19 4.11
C ALA A 34 12.45 3.34 2.87
N LEU A 35 13.27 2.28 3.02
CA LEU A 35 13.54 1.32 1.95
C LEU A 35 12.26 0.59 1.52
N ILE A 36 11.50 0.05 2.47
CA ILE A 36 10.26 -0.68 2.20
C ILE A 36 9.22 0.22 1.52
N GLU A 37 9.09 1.47 1.97
CA GLU A 37 8.18 2.46 1.37
C GLU A 37 8.59 2.81 -0.06
N ARG A 38 9.90 2.97 -0.31
CA ARG A 38 10.39 3.17 -1.67
C ARG A 38 10.08 1.96 -2.54
N HIS A 39 10.33 0.75 -2.05
CA HIS A 39 10.03 -0.49 -2.78
C HIS A 39 8.55 -0.66 -3.10
N PHE A 40 7.67 -0.31 -2.16
CA PHE A 40 6.22 -0.27 -2.37
C PHE A 40 5.80 0.63 -3.53
N ASN A 41 6.44 1.80 -3.62
CA ASN A 41 6.07 2.85 -4.58
C ASN A 41 6.74 2.71 -5.95
N MET A 42 7.71 1.80 -6.11
CA MET A 42 8.30 1.52 -7.42
C MET A 42 7.25 0.98 -8.39
N TYR A 43 7.32 1.46 -9.63
CA TYR A 43 6.33 1.14 -10.66
C TYR A 43 6.96 1.22 -12.07
N PRO A 44 6.60 0.32 -13.01
CA PRO A 44 7.23 0.26 -14.32
C PRO A 44 7.11 1.51 -15.19
N LEU A 45 6.09 2.34 -14.97
CA LEU A 45 5.88 3.61 -15.69
C LEU A 45 6.49 4.83 -14.98
N ILE A 46 7.20 4.63 -13.85
CA ILE A 46 7.86 5.70 -13.10
C ILE A 46 9.37 5.46 -13.20
N PRO A 47 10.16 6.44 -13.66
CA PRO A 47 11.60 6.25 -13.76
C PRO A 47 12.22 6.14 -12.36
N VAL A 48 13.16 5.21 -12.20
CA VAL A 48 13.86 4.99 -10.93
C VAL A 48 14.99 5.98 -10.68
N ASP A 49 15.48 6.63 -11.74
CA ASP A 49 16.55 7.63 -11.64
C ASP A 49 16.26 8.87 -12.51
N LYS A 50 17.12 9.88 -12.36
CA LYS A 50 17.04 11.12 -13.14
C LYS A 50 17.37 10.93 -14.63
N ASN A 51 17.98 9.80 -14.98
CA ASN A 51 18.36 9.48 -16.36
C ASN A 51 17.19 8.85 -17.14
N GLY A 52 16.06 8.58 -16.47
CA GLY A 52 14.88 8.00 -17.11
C GLY A 52 14.95 6.48 -17.24
N LEU A 53 15.69 5.79 -16.37
CA LEU A 53 15.70 4.33 -16.35
C LEU A 53 14.33 3.81 -15.89
N PHE A 54 13.70 2.98 -16.73
CA PHE A 54 12.48 2.25 -16.39
C PHE A 54 12.82 0.77 -16.19
N LEU A 55 12.15 0.16 -15.21
CA LEU A 55 12.34 -1.25 -14.86
C LEU A 55 11.04 -2.00 -15.04
N ASN A 56 11.11 -3.23 -15.54
CA ASN A 56 9.95 -4.10 -15.58
C ASN A 56 9.58 -4.62 -14.16
N PRO A 57 8.38 -5.17 -13.95
CA PRO A 57 7.93 -5.63 -12.62
C PRO A 57 8.89 -6.62 -11.94
N ASP A 58 9.49 -7.53 -12.71
CA ASP A 58 10.41 -8.55 -12.18
C ASP A 58 11.78 -7.97 -11.83
N GLU A 59 12.28 -7.00 -12.60
CA GLU A 59 13.50 -6.24 -12.28
C GLU A 59 13.32 -5.43 -11.01
N ILE A 60 12.19 -4.72 -10.86
CA ILE A 60 11.86 -3.97 -9.64
C ILE A 60 11.88 -4.93 -8.45
N TRP A 61 11.22 -6.08 -8.55
CA TRP A 61 11.22 -7.08 -7.49
C TRP A 61 12.65 -7.55 -7.15
N LYS A 62 13.42 -7.98 -8.15
CA LYS A 62 14.77 -8.52 -7.93
C LYS A 62 15.72 -7.50 -7.31
N ILE A 63 15.69 -6.25 -7.76
CA ILE A 63 16.50 -5.17 -7.20
C ILE A 63 16.07 -4.88 -5.76
N SER A 64 14.76 -4.82 -5.49
CA SER A 64 14.24 -4.58 -4.14
C SER A 64 14.63 -5.68 -3.15
N VAL A 65 14.59 -6.95 -3.58
CA VAL A 65 15.03 -8.11 -2.80
C VAL A 65 16.53 -8.02 -2.51
N LYS A 66 17.33 -7.69 -3.53
CA LYS A 66 18.78 -7.55 -3.38
C LYS A 66 19.15 -6.45 -2.38
N GLU A 67 18.50 -5.29 -2.50
CA GLU A 67 18.80 -4.13 -1.66
C GLU A 67 18.41 -4.35 -0.20
N ILE A 68 17.23 -4.92 0.07
CA ILE A 68 16.83 -5.20 1.45
C ILE A 68 17.66 -6.32 2.07
N TYR A 69 18.12 -7.29 1.27
CA TYR A 69 19.05 -8.32 1.70
C TYR A 69 20.41 -7.73 2.07
N GLN A 70 20.99 -6.88 1.21
CA GLN A 70 22.25 -6.18 1.47
C GLN A 70 22.15 -5.33 2.74
N PHE A 71 21.05 -4.58 2.91
CA PHE A 71 20.79 -3.83 4.13
C PHE A 71 20.83 -4.72 5.38
N CYS A 72 20.21 -5.91 5.33
CA CYS A 72 20.22 -6.82 6.47
C CYS A 72 21.60 -7.42 6.74
N ILE A 73 22.39 -7.72 5.69
CA ILE A 73 23.76 -8.22 5.79
C ILE A 73 24.68 -7.18 6.42
N GLU A 74 24.65 -5.94 5.94
CA GLU A 74 25.47 -4.84 6.45
C GLU A 74 25.26 -4.60 7.96
N HIS A 75 24.04 -4.84 8.43
CA HIS A 75 23.66 -4.68 9.83
C HIS A 75 23.66 -5.99 10.63
N ASN A 76 24.15 -7.09 10.04
CA ASN A 76 24.20 -8.42 10.61
C ASN A 76 22.87 -8.85 11.27
N ASN A 77 21.75 -8.63 10.57
CA ASN A 77 20.41 -8.92 11.07
C ASN A 77 19.67 -9.96 10.21
N PRO A 78 20.01 -11.26 10.35
CA PRO A 78 19.38 -12.33 9.58
C PRO A 78 17.92 -12.54 9.95
N ARG A 79 17.51 -12.17 11.17
CA ARG A 79 16.11 -12.26 11.61
C ARG A 79 15.22 -11.27 10.88
N LEU A 80 15.68 -10.03 10.73
CA LEU A 80 14.97 -9.02 9.95
C LEU A 80 14.84 -9.46 8.49
N TRP A 81 15.92 -9.96 7.89
CA TRP A 81 15.88 -10.50 6.53
C TRP A 81 14.82 -11.59 6.38
N TYR A 82 14.86 -12.60 7.26
CA TYR A 82 13.93 -13.72 7.21
C TYR A 82 12.49 -13.24 7.35
N TYR A 83 12.21 -12.40 8.35
CA TYR A 83 10.90 -11.80 8.56
C TYR A 83 10.41 -11.03 7.33
N LEU A 84 11.26 -10.16 6.78
CA LEU A 84 10.91 -9.34 5.63
C LEU A 84 10.63 -10.19 4.39
N TYR A 85 11.49 -11.19 4.14
CA TYR A 85 11.34 -12.06 2.99
C TYR A 85 10.02 -12.82 3.00
N PHE A 86 9.72 -13.54 4.07
CA PHE A 86 8.51 -14.36 4.11
C PHE A 86 7.22 -13.56 4.21
N SER A 87 7.28 -12.32 4.71
CA SER A 87 6.11 -11.47 4.90
C SER A 87 5.83 -10.56 3.70
N TRP A 88 6.86 -10.10 2.98
CA TRP A 88 6.71 -9.13 1.88
C TRP A 88 7.49 -9.48 0.60
N TYR A 89 8.71 -10.01 0.68
CA TYR A 89 9.57 -10.11 -0.50
C TYR A 89 9.56 -11.46 -1.24
N SER A 90 8.91 -12.49 -0.70
CA SER A 90 8.59 -13.70 -1.45
C SER A 90 7.64 -13.37 -2.61
N LYS A 91 7.72 -14.12 -3.72
CA LYS A 91 6.98 -13.75 -4.94
C LYS A 91 5.47 -13.63 -4.71
N ASP A 92 4.88 -14.58 -3.99
CA ASP A 92 3.45 -14.58 -3.67
C ASP A 92 3.06 -13.36 -2.83
N ARG A 93 3.88 -13.01 -1.83
CA ARG A 93 3.62 -11.83 -1.00
C ARG A 93 3.81 -10.56 -1.79
N TRP A 94 4.90 -10.45 -2.54
CA TRP A 94 5.23 -9.29 -3.36
C TRP A 94 4.08 -8.88 -4.26
N ASN A 95 3.46 -9.85 -4.93
CA ASN A 95 2.30 -9.63 -5.80
C ASN A 95 1.08 -9.02 -5.07
N LEU A 96 0.97 -9.20 -3.74
CA LEU A 96 -0.13 -8.66 -2.94
C LEU A 96 0.09 -7.21 -2.51
N TRP A 97 1.32 -6.81 -2.19
CA TRP A 97 1.59 -5.49 -1.62
C TRP A 97 2.28 -4.51 -2.57
N ALA A 98 3.15 -4.97 -3.47
CA ALA A 98 3.92 -4.07 -4.34
C ALA A 98 3.06 -3.50 -5.47
N ARG A 99 3.21 -2.19 -5.73
CA ARG A 99 2.48 -1.52 -6.82
C ARG A 99 2.96 -1.97 -8.20
N SER A 100 4.22 -2.36 -8.33
CA SER A 100 4.82 -2.77 -9.61
C SER A 100 4.15 -3.98 -10.26
N CYS A 101 3.39 -4.76 -9.50
CA CYS A 101 2.68 -5.94 -10.02
C CYS A 101 1.34 -5.60 -10.69
N ARG A 102 0.90 -4.35 -10.61
CA ARG A 102 -0.36 -3.90 -11.21
C ARG A 102 -0.10 -3.24 -12.56
N GLN A 103 -1.03 -3.40 -13.49
CA GLN A 103 -0.95 -2.78 -14.83
C GLN A 103 -1.34 -1.30 -14.82
N SER A 104 -2.07 -0.85 -13.80
CA SER A 104 -2.53 0.53 -13.64
C SER A 104 -2.03 1.16 -12.34
N ILE A 105 -1.71 2.46 -12.42
CA ILE A 105 -1.42 3.28 -11.25
C ILE A 105 -2.74 3.80 -10.71
N PRO A 106 -3.09 3.55 -9.43
CA PRO A 106 -4.28 4.14 -8.84
C PRO A 106 -4.11 5.67 -8.76
N TYR A 107 -5.06 6.40 -9.37
CA TYR A 107 -5.07 7.86 -9.40
C TYR A 107 -5.16 8.49 -8.00
N ALA A 108 -5.86 7.82 -7.07
CA ALA A 108 -5.96 8.24 -5.67
C ALA A 108 -5.39 7.16 -4.74
N LYS A 109 -4.72 7.59 -3.66
CA LYS A 109 -4.35 6.66 -2.58
C LYS A 109 -5.64 6.10 -1.98
N THR A 110 -5.78 4.78 -1.92
CA THR A 110 -6.95 4.11 -1.32
C THR A 110 -7.24 4.59 0.10
N ASN A 111 -6.21 4.88 0.89
CA ASN A 111 -6.37 5.48 2.22
C ASN A 111 -7.10 6.83 2.18
N LEU A 112 -6.79 7.69 1.20
CA LEU A 112 -7.45 8.99 1.08
C LEU A 112 -8.95 8.81 0.76
N LEU A 113 -9.27 7.89 -0.15
CA LEU A 113 -10.66 7.56 -0.49
C LEU A 113 -11.41 6.97 0.71
N ILE A 114 -10.78 6.05 1.44
CA ILE A 114 -11.33 5.42 2.63
C ILE A 114 -11.54 6.45 3.75
N GLU A 115 -10.56 7.32 4.01
CA GLU A 115 -10.66 8.39 5.01
C GLU A 115 -11.74 9.41 4.65
N ALA A 116 -11.82 9.82 3.39
CA ALA A 116 -12.87 10.70 2.89
C ALA A 116 -14.25 10.08 3.06
N HIS A 117 -14.40 8.80 2.70
CA HIS A 117 -15.64 8.05 2.90
C HIS A 117 -16.02 7.99 4.39
N TRP A 118 -15.10 7.60 5.27
CA TRP A 118 -15.37 7.56 6.72
C TRP A 118 -15.63 8.94 7.32
N LYS A 119 -15.07 10.01 6.77
CA LYS A 119 -15.40 11.38 7.18
C LYS A 119 -16.88 11.69 6.92
N VAL A 120 -17.39 11.37 5.74
CA VAL A 120 -18.80 11.52 5.37
C VAL A 120 -19.69 10.66 6.26
N VAL A 121 -19.37 9.37 6.41
CA VAL A 121 -20.17 8.45 7.25
C VAL A 121 -20.25 8.95 8.70
N LYS A 122 -19.13 9.41 9.27
CA LYS A 122 -19.11 9.95 10.64
C LYS A 122 -19.89 11.25 10.77
N HIS A 123 -19.76 12.17 9.83
CA HIS A 123 -20.37 13.49 9.90
C HIS A 123 -21.87 13.46 9.59
N ASP A 124 -22.27 12.75 8.54
CA ASP A 124 -23.62 12.84 8.01
C ASP A 124 -24.55 11.81 8.66
N TYR A 125 -24.02 10.62 9.00
CA TYR A 125 -24.85 9.49 9.46
C TYR A 125 -24.65 9.13 10.93
N LEU A 126 -23.44 9.29 11.46
CA LEU A 126 -23.08 8.82 12.82
C LEU A 126 -22.77 9.95 13.81
N TYR A 127 -23.06 11.23 13.49
CA TYR A 127 -22.66 12.38 14.31
C TYR A 127 -23.17 12.37 15.75
N ARG A 128 -24.29 11.70 16.03
CA ARG A 128 -24.86 11.55 17.39
C ARG A 128 -24.35 10.33 18.15
N PHE A 129 -23.60 9.44 17.49
CA PHE A 129 -23.17 8.18 18.07
C PHE A 129 -21.68 8.24 18.39
N ASN A 130 -21.35 8.32 19.67
CA ASN A 130 -19.98 8.15 20.11
C ASN A 130 -19.66 6.65 20.19
N ARG A 131 -18.70 6.18 19.39
CA ARG A 131 -18.29 4.76 19.30
C ARG A 131 -19.46 3.80 19.01
N PRO A 132 -20.14 3.94 17.85
CA PRO A 132 -21.20 3.03 17.46
C PRO A 132 -20.69 1.59 17.38
N ARG A 133 -21.54 0.64 17.74
CA ARG A 133 -21.25 -0.78 17.57
C ARG A 133 -21.16 -1.13 16.07
N LEU A 134 -20.37 -2.15 15.75
CA LEU A 134 -20.07 -2.53 14.36
C LEU A 134 -21.32 -2.93 13.57
N ASP A 135 -22.22 -3.69 14.20
CA ASP A 135 -23.53 -4.06 13.66
C ASP A 135 -24.36 -2.84 13.23
N TYR A 136 -24.42 -1.81 14.08
CA TYR A 136 -25.12 -0.57 13.76
C TYR A 136 -24.44 0.20 12.62
N VAL A 137 -23.10 0.23 12.58
CA VAL A 137 -22.36 0.84 11.46
C VAL A 137 -22.68 0.13 10.15
N ILE A 138 -22.68 -1.21 10.14
CA ILE A 138 -23.04 -2.01 8.96
C ILE A 138 -24.46 -1.70 8.51
N TYR A 139 -25.42 -1.68 9.44
CA TYR A 139 -26.80 -1.29 9.16
C TYR A 139 -26.88 0.11 8.52
N VAL A 140 -26.19 1.10 9.08
CA VAL A 140 -26.16 2.47 8.52
C VAL A 140 -25.56 2.48 7.11
N LEU A 141 -24.49 1.72 6.87
CA LEU A 141 -23.87 1.63 5.54
C LEU A 141 -24.84 1.03 4.53
N CYS A 142 -25.47 -0.10 4.86
CA CYS A 142 -26.37 -0.84 3.97
C CYS A 142 -27.69 -0.11 3.71
N GLU A 143 -28.34 0.40 4.75
CA GLU A 143 -29.71 0.89 4.68
C GLU A 143 -29.82 2.41 4.47
N LYS A 144 -28.71 3.15 4.61
CA LYS A 144 -28.72 4.61 4.45
C LYS A 144 -27.68 5.09 3.45
N VAL A 145 -26.41 4.81 3.72
CA VAL A 145 -25.31 5.36 2.91
C VAL A 145 -25.38 4.85 1.47
N LEU A 146 -25.49 3.53 1.27
CA LEU A 146 -25.54 2.95 -0.07
C LEU A 146 -26.74 3.44 -0.89
N PRO A 147 -27.99 3.42 -0.37
CA PRO A 147 -29.15 3.99 -1.08
C PRO A 147 -28.97 5.46 -1.47
N ASP A 148 -28.45 6.30 -0.57
CA ASP A 148 -28.21 7.72 -0.88
C ASP A 148 -27.17 7.91 -2.00
N GLN A 149 -26.10 7.10 -1.98
CA GLN A 149 -25.09 7.11 -3.04
C GLN A 149 -25.67 6.62 -4.38
N GLU A 150 -26.52 5.60 -4.36
CA GLU A 150 -27.18 5.09 -5.56
C GLU A 150 -28.12 6.14 -6.18
N ILE A 151 -28.94 6.80 -5.35
CA ILE A 151 -29.81 7.89 -5.80
C ILE A 151 -28.96 9.01 -6.43
N ARG A 152 -27.89 9.43 -5.77
CA ARG A 152 -27.00 10.48 -6.28
C ARG A 152 -26.33 10.08 -7.59
N TYR A 153 -25.87 8.83 -7.69
CA TYR A 153 -25.29 8.30 -8.92
C TYR A 153 -26.31 8.32 -10.06
N ASN A 154 -27.53 7.84 -9.82
CA ASN A 154 -28.59 7.85 -10.82
C ASN A 154 -28.96 9.29 -11.26
N GLN A 155 -28.92 10.26 -10.34
CA GLN A 155 -29.12 11.68 -10.69
C GLN A 155 -28.00 12.24 -11.57
N LEU A 156 -26.73 11.86 -11.32
CA LEU A 156 -25.59 12.25 -12.14
C LEU A 156 -25.69 11.64 -13.56
N VAL A 157 -25.99 10.34 -13.64
CA VAL A 157 -26.14 9.62 -14.92
C VAL A 157 -27.31 10.20 -15.74
N ALA A 158 -28.40 10.59 -15.07
CA ALA A 158 -29.54 11.24 -15.70
C ALA A 158 -29.32 12.73 -16.00
N ASN A 159 -28.11 13.28 -15.76
CA ASN A 159 -27.76 14.69 -15.90
C ASN A 159 -28.71 15.64 -15.13
N ARG A 160 -29.31 15.18 -14.03
CA ARG A 160 -30.20 15.98 -13.18
C ARG A 160 -29.43 16.85 -12.20
N ILE A 161 -28.23 16.40 -11.82
CA ILE A 161 -27.30 17.16 -10.99
C ILE A 161 -25.95 17.17 -11.69
N ASN A 162 -25.22 18.27 -11.52
CA ASN A 162 -23.86 18.36 -12.00
C ASN A 162 -22.88 17.80 -10.96
N PRO A 163 -21.75 17.20 -11.39
CA PRO A 163 -20.65 16.88 -10.50
C PRO A 163 -20.17 18.13 -9.74
N HIS A 164 -19.64 17.95 -8.53
CA HIS A 164 -19.22 19.09 -7.70
C HIS A 164 -18.18 20.00 -8.39
N TRP A 165 -17.29 19.42 -9.21
CA TRP A 165 -16.25 20.15 -9.95
C TRP A 165 -16.76 20.87 -11.21
N TRP A 166 -18.04 20.70 -11.58
CA TRP A 166 -18.57 21.21 -12.85
C TRP A 166 -18.56 22.73 -12.95
N GLU A 167 -18.99 23.43 -11.89
CA GLU A 167 -19.00 24.91 -11.89
C GLU A 167 -17.60 25.49 -11.92
N GLU A 168 -16.63 24.82 -11.28
CA GLU A 168 -15.22 25.19 -11.32
C GLU A 168 -14.65 25.00 -12.73
N PHE A 169 -14.92 23.86 -13.37
CA PHE A 169 -14.55 23.60 -14.75
C PHE A 169 -15.13 24.64 -15.72
N LYS A 170 -16.42 24.96 -15.58
CA LYS A 170 -17.09 25.96 -16.43
C LYS A 170 -16.51 27.37 -16.27
N ARG A 171 -15.94 27.70 -15.11
CA ARG A 171 -15.31 29.00 -14.85
C ARG A 171 -13.93 29.11 -15.52
N GLU A 172 -13.22 28.00 -15.66
CA GLU A 172 -11.89 27.96 -16.29
C GLU A 172 -11.95 27.90 -17.82
N TRP A 173 -13.09 27.52 -18.39
CA TRP A 173 -13.32 27.37 -19.82
C TRP A 173 -13.96 28.62 -20.44
#